data_AF-A0A9E5N9Y3-F1
#
_entry.id   AF-A0A9E5N9Y3-F1
#
_cell.length_a   1.000
_cell.length_b   1.000
_cell.length_c   1.000
_cell.angle_alpha   90.00
_cell.angle_beta   90.00
_cell.angle_gamma   90.00
#
_symmetry.space_group_name_H-M   'P 1'
#
loop_
_entity.id
_entity.type
_entity.pdbx_description
1 polymer ?
#
loop_
_entity_poly.entity_id
_entity_poly.type
_entity_poly.pdbx_seq_one_letter_code
_entity_poly.pdbx_strand_id
1 'polypeptide(L)'
;NLSHEVQRERARWLYRLAKMGDRWQIRIAGGVYGEDYVRMLNQSKITFNRSIRSEFNMRCYEAAACGSLLFYDEENQEVRDYFEDRVHCVLYNDSNFEELLEHYLTHDEEREAITASAHKRVGEIAQPQALLKLLGRVEELGLLNGNRPTRPYVNLPFTERRKRHARQIFHTMTSSNLSLATNWISEAMRQSPDDPSLLNDYTVMAAYLAEAERDNFIQGYEAAEAAMEMGRRAIKANPKSALAHINLGEICRRHRCLQEAQEHFMAALSILEEGDTGANDLLELHFPFEHDQFRTQYETLYAVFAGDDENLRLARRCLLIYQAGMALGELAEVQGSFKQAGQAYQTAALARPDLGRARAALARCVERLGQIDDALEQLQIAFTTDPFLSDEWFTYADLLIARGRHEEAQEFLEERITVVRSVPSLSYLEQPLQKRLLSLTDVEAGMIKEPVSV
;
A
#
# COMPACT_ATOMS: atom_id res chain seq x y z
N ASN A 1 6.20 6.90 -7.85
CA ASN A 1 5.23 6.71 -6.75
C ASN A 1 5.98 6.04 -5.62
N LEU A 2 6.13 6.72 -4.49
CA LEU A 2 6.78 6.22 -3.26
C LEU A 2 5.78 5.77 -2.21
N SER A 3 4.49 5.66 -2.56
CA SER A 3 3.47 5.09 -1.68
C SER A 3 3.92 3.70 -1.25
N HIS A 4 4.33 3.58 0.00
CA HIS A 4 4.76 2.31 0.59
C HIS A 4 3.67 1.26 0.49
N GLU A 5 2.42 1.68 0.63
CA GLU A 5 1.23 0.85 0.54
C GLU A 5 1.17 0.04 -0.75
N VAL A 6 1.58 0.65 -1.87
CA VAL A 6 1.57 0.05 -3.21
C VAL A 6 2.94 -0.48 -3.63
N GLN A 7 4.03 0.15 -3.19
CA GLN A 7 5.38 -0.03 -3.73
C GLN A 7 6.39 -0.55 -2.70
N ARG A 8 5.93 -1.21 -1.63
CA ARG A 8 6.78 -1.71 -0.54
C ARG A 8 8.05 -2.43 -1.01
N GLU A 9 7.93 -3.43 -1.88
CA GLU A 9 9.12 -4.15 -2.36
C GLU A 9 10.07 -3.26 -3.16
N ARG A 10 9.52 -2.30 -3.91
CA ARG A 10 10.33 -1.34 -4.68
C ARG A 10 10.99 -0.31 -3.76
N ALA A 11 10.36 0.03 -2.63
CA ALA A 11 10.83 1.05 -1.70
C ALA A 11 12.26 0.76 -1.19
N ARG A 12 12.58 -0.50 -0.83
CA ARG A 12 13.95 -0.86 -0.38
C ARG A 12 15.02 -0.58 -1.45
N TRP A 13 14.70 -0.83 -2.72
CA TRP A 13 15.62 -0.61 -3.83
C TRP A 13 15.79 0.88 -4.15
N LEU A 14 14.67 1.62 -4.15
CA LEU A 14 14.69 3.07 -4.30
C LEU A 14 15.46 3.74 -3.16
N TYR A 15 15.38 3.20 -1.96
CA TYR A 15 16.15 3.68 -0.82
C TYR A 15 17.65 3.43 -0.98
N ARG A 16 18.05 2.21 -1.40
CA ARG A 16 19.44 1.89 -1.75
C ARG A 16 19.99 2.82 -2.84
N LEU A 17 19.19 3.08 -3.89
CA LEU A 17 19.52 4.09 -4.90
C LEU A 17 19.70 5.47 -4.27
N ALA A 18 18.72 5.96 -3.51
CA ALA A 18 18.76 7.31 -2.93
C ALA A 18 20.00 7.54 -2.04
N LYS A 19 20.46 6.52 -1.32
CA LYS A 19 21.69 6.58 -0.51
C LYS A 19 22.97 6.81 -1.34
N MET A 20 22.96 6.49 -2.63
CA MET A 20 24.09 6.74 -3.51
C MET A 20 24.14 8.19 -4.03
N GLY A 21 23.20 9.05 -3.61
CA GLY A 21 23.01 10.43 -4.08
C GLY A 21 24.19 11.37 -3.83
N ASP A 22 25.09 11.05 -2.90
CA ASP A 22 26.31 11.85 -2.66
C ASP A 22 27.40 11.61 -3.72
N ARG A 23 27.35 10.46 -4.39
CA ARG A 23 28.32 10.08 -5.43
C ARG A 23 27.77 10.22 -6.84
N TRP A 24 26.46 10.04 -7.00
CA TRP A 24 25.79 9.98 -8.29
C TRP A 24 24.55 10.88 -8.32
N GLN A 25 24.25 11.45 -9.48
CA GLN A 25 23.01 12.21 -9.67
C GLN A 25 21.82 11.25 -9.79
N ILE A 26 21.02 11.17 -8.73
CA ILE A 26 19.90 10.24 -8.63
C ILE A 26 18.61 11.04 -8.52
N ARG A 27 17.60 10.63 -9.29
CA ARG A 27 16.30 11.28 -9.32
C ARG A 27 15.17 10.26 -9.23
N ILE A 28 14.46 10.27 -8.11
CA ILE A 28 13.32 9.40 -7.83
C ILE A 28 12.07 10.27 -7.76
N ALA A 29 11.40 10.44 -8.89
CA ALA A 29 10.23 11.33 -9.01
C ALA A 29 8.92 10.56 -9.26
N GLY A 30 7.83 11.05 -8.69
CA GLY A 30 6.46 10.69 -9.05
C GLY A 30 5.78 11.85 -9.79
N GLY A 31 4.65 11.58 -10.46
CA GLY A 31 3.87 12.65 -11.10
C GLY A 31 4.51 13.27 -12.35
N VAL A 32 5.50 12.61 -12.96
CA VAL A 32 6.14 13.05 -14.19
C VAL A 32 5.46 12.35 -15.37
N TYR A 33 4.94 13.12 -16.33
CA TYR A 33 4.14 12.60 -17.43
C TYR A 33 4.53 13.25 -18.76
N GLY A 34 4.12 12.63 -19.87
CA GLY A 34 4.26 13.20 -21.21
C GLY A 34 5.70 13.58 -21.56
N GLU A 35 5.90 14.77 -22.13
CA GLU A 35 7.21 15.24 -22.56
C GLU A 35 8.23 15.37 -21.43
N ASP A 36 7.80 15.74 -20.21
CA ASP A 36 8.72 15.85 -19.07
C ASP A 36 9.30 14.49 -18.69
N TYR A 37 8.47 13.44 -18.79
CA TYR A 37 8.92 12.08 -18.52
C TYR A 37 9.90 11.60 -19.61
N VAL A 38 9.60 11.89 -20.87
CA VAL A 38 10.52 11.58 -21.99
C VAL A 38 11.84 12.35 -21.84
N ARG A 39 11.80 13.64 -21.50
CA ARG A 39 13.02 14.44 -21.21
C ARG A 39 13.84 13.82 -20.08
N MET A 40 13.18 13.38 -19.00
CA MET A 40 13.85 12.74 -17.87
C MET A 40 14.57 11.46 -18.31
N LEU A 41 13.93 10.60 -19.10
CA LEU A 41 14.55 9.37 -19.60
C LEU A 41 15.75 9.67 -20.52
N ASN A 42 15.62 10.63 -21.44
CA ASN A 42 16.72 11.03 -22.34
C ASN A 42 17.92 11.64 -21.61
N GLN A 43 17.71 12.21 -20.41
CA GLN A 43 18.78 12.75 -19.57
C GLN A 43 19.39 11.71 -18.63
N SER A 44 18.84 10.49 -18.57
CA SER A 44 19.23 9.46 -17.61
C SER A 44 20.13 8.42 -18.27
N LYS A 45 21.34 8.22 -17.73
CA LYS A 45 22.22 7.10 -18.15
C LYS A 45 21.56 5.74 -17.93
N ILE A 46 20.91 5.58 -16.78
CA ILE A 46 20.29 4.33 -16.33
C ILE A 46 18.86 4.62 -15.88
N THR A 47 17.91 3.81 -16.36
CA THR A 47 16.52 3.81 -15.90
C THR A 47 16.28 2.56 -15.05
N PHE A 48 16.14 2.76 -13.73
CA PHE A 48 15.73 1.71 -12.81
C PHE A 48 14.27 1.33 -13.01
N ASN A 49 14.00 0.02 -13.04
CA ASN A 49 12.65 -0.51 -13.02
C ASN A 49 12.55 -1.73 -12.08
N ARG A 50 11.37 -1.90 -11.47
CA ARG A 50 10.94 -3.14 -10.79
C ARG A 50 9.42 -3.17 -10.87
N SER A 51 8.85 -4.01 -11.71
CA SER A 51 7.40 -4.18 -11.89
C SER A 51 6.68 -4.57 -10.59
N ILE A 52 5.38 -4.28 -10.50
CA ILE A 52 4.56 -4.73 -9.36
C ILE A 52 4.06 -6.17 -9.58
N ARG A 53 3.68 -6.51 -10.81
CA ARG A 53 3.06 -7.79 -11.19
C ARG A 53 4.04 -8.69 -11.93
N SER A 54 5.34 -8.46 -11.76
CA SER A 54 6.41 -9.14 -12.50
C SER A 54 6.26 -9.06 -14.04
N GLU A 55 5.64 -7.99 -14.54
CA GLU A 55 5.32 -7.79 -15.95
C GLU A 55 6.41 -7.03 -16.73
N PHE A 56 6.45 -7.18 -18.06
CA PHE A 56 7.24 -6.34 -18.95
C PHE A 56 6.44 -5.07 -19.30
N ASN A 57 6.51 -4.08 -18.41
CA ASN A 57 5.70 -2.86 -18.52
C ASN A 57 6.23 -1.82 -19.52
N MET A 58 5.43 -0.77 -19.73
CA MET A 58 5.70 0.32 -20.68
C MET A 58 7.07 0.99 -20.45
N ARG A 59 7.55 1.08 -19.20
CA ARG A 59 8.86 1.69 -18.89
C ARG A 59 10.01 0.96 -19.57
N CYS A 60 9.90 -0.34 -19.80
CA CYS A 60 10.93 -1.10 -20.50
C CYS A 60 11.07 -0.63 -21.96
N TYR A 61 9.94 -0.39 -22.63
CA TYR A 61 9.93 0.14 -24.01
C TYR A 61 10.43 1.58 -24.05
N GLU A 62 9.96 2.42 -23.12
CA GLU A 62 10.29 3.85 -23.09
C GLU A 62 11.76 4.12 -22.78
N ALA A 63 12.34 3.39 -21.82
CA ALA A 63 13.75 3.52 -21.45
C ALA A 63 14.66 3.18 -22.64
N ALA A 64 14.41 2.02 -23.26
CA ALA A 64 15.17 1.58 -24.44
C ALA A 64 14.96 2.50 -25.65
N ALA A 65 13.74 3.00 -25.88
CA ALA A 65 13.46 3.98 -26.93
C ALA A 65 14.21 5.31 -26.69
N CYS A 66 14.40 5.73 -25.43
CA CYS A 66 15.13 6.95 -25.08
C CYS A 66 16.65 6.74 -24.95
N GLY A 67 17.18 5.55 -25.24
CA GLY A 67 18.61 5.25 -25.13
C GLY A 67 19.14 5.20 -23.69
N SER A 68 18.26 5.07 -22.71
CA SER A 68 18.62 4.88 -21.30
C SER A 68 18.78 3.40 -21.00
N LEU A 69 19.83 3.02 -20.26
CA LEU A 69 20.05 1.62 -19.89
C LEU A 69 18.91 1.14 -18.99
N LEU A 70 18.12 0.20 -19.49
CA LEU A 70 17.10 -0.46 -18.68
C LEU A 70 17.80 -1.36 -17.65
N PHE A 71 17.70 -0.97 -16.38
CA PHE A 71 18.21 -1.72 -15.23
C PHE A 71 17.02 -2.37 -14.53
N TYR A 72 16.87 -3.68 -14.70
CA TYR A 72 15.62 -4.37 -14.38
C TYR A 72 15.80 -5.57 -13.45
N ASP A 73 14.71 -5.95 -12.79
CA ASP A 73 14.67 -7.02 -11.81
C ASP A 73 14.92 -8.39 -12.46
N GLU A 74 15.90 -9.12 -11.95
CA GLU A 74 16.24 -10.48 -12.43
C GLU A 74 15.07 -11.46 -12.27
N GLU A 75 14.25 -11.28 -11.22
CA GLU A 75 13.09 -12.13 -10.90
C GLU A 75 11.84 -11.82 -11.75
N ASN A 76 11.90 -10.83 -12.64
CA ASN A 76 10.79 -10.51 -13.52
C ASN A 76 10.46 -11.70 -14.44
N GLN A 77 9.17 -12.02 -14.57
CA GLN A 77 8.72 -13.24 -15.26
C GLN A 77 8.68 -13.09 -16.79
N GLU A 78 8.50 -11.87 -17.30
CA GLU A 78 8.26 -11.61 -18.71
C GLU A 78 9.46 -11.01 -19.45
N VAL A 79 10.44 -10.43 -18.74
CA VAL A 79 11.54 -9.67 -19.37
C VAL A 79 12.32 -10.50 -20.37
N ARG A 80 12.54 -11.78 -20.08
CA ARG A 80 13.31 -12.71 -20.92
C ARG A 80 12.56 -13.16 -22.18
N ASP A 81 11.25 -12.89 -22.27
CA ASP A 81 10.49 -13.13 -23.50
C ASP A 81 10.81 -12.08 -24.57
N TYR A 82 11.29 -10.91 -24.15
CA TYR A 82 11.49 -9.75 -25.03
C TYR A 82 12.96 -9.36 -25.15
N PHE A 83 13.67 -9.32 -24.02
CA PHE A 83 15.03 -8.81 -23.85
C PHE A 83 15.98 -9.88 -23.30
N GLU A 84 17.26 -9.68 -23.56
CA GLU A 84 18.34 -10.55 -23.12
C GLU A 84 19.28 -9.76 -22.22
N ASP A 85 19.68 -10.37 -21.11
CA ASP A 85 20.57 -9.74 -20.14
C ASP A 85 21.94 -9.44 -20.76
N ARG A 86 22.49 -8.27 -20.43
CA ARG A 86 23.73 -7.70 -20.98
C ARG A 86 23.75 -7.49 -22.50
N VAL A 87 22.61 -7.66 -23.17
CA VAL A 87 22.45 -7.38 -24.60
C VAL A 87 21.43 -6.27 -24.82
N HIS A 88 20.29 -6.31 -24.13
CA HIS A 88 19.20 -5.32 -24.27
C HIS A 88 18.87 -4.61 -22.95
N CYS A 89 19.21 -5.23 -21.82
CA CYS A 89 19.02 -4.67 -20.49
C CYS A 89 20.08 -5.23 -19.55
N VAL A 90 20.14 -4.69 -18.34
CA VAL A 90 20.98 -5.21 -17.26
C VAL A 90 20.05 -5.68 -16.15
N LEU A 91 20.04 -6.99 -15.92
CA LEU A 91 19.30 -7.61 -14.83
C LEU A 91 20.10 -7.54 -13.53
N TYR A 92 19.43 -7.17 -12.45
CA TYR A 92 19.99 -7.03 -11.11
C TYR A 92 19.28 -7.93 -10.10
N ASN A 93 19.99 -8.27 -9.03
CA ASN A 93 19.46 -8.92 -7.84
C ASN A 93 20.06 -8.29 -6.57
N ASP A 94 19.78 -8.88 -5.41
CA ASP A 94 20.15 -8.29 -4.11
C ASP A 94 21.67 -8.19 -3.92
N SER A 95 22.42 -9.15 -4.47
CA SER A 95 23.85 -9.30 -4.27
C SER A 95 24.73 -8.42 -5.18
N ASN A 96 24.19 -7.97 -6.32
CA ASN A 96 24.98 -7.26 -7.35
C ASN A 96 24.46 -5.84 -7.66
N PHE A 97 23.43 -5.38 -6.95
CA PHE A 97 22.74 -4.13 -7.27
C PHE A 97 23.63 -2.91 -7.37
N GLU A 98 24.36 -2.56 -6.30
CA GLU A 98 25.24 -1.39 -6.26
C GLU A 98 26.45 -1.56 -7.19
N GLU A 99 27.05 -2.76 -7.22
CA GLU A 99 28.21 -3.05 -8.07
C GLU A 99 27.88 -2.82 -9.55
N LEU A 100 26.74 -3.33 -10.02
CA LEU A 100 26.32 -3.14 -11.40
C LEU A 100 25.96 -1.69 -11.72
N LEU A 101 25.34 -0.98 -10.78
CA LEU A 101 25.07 0.45 -10.96
C LEU A 101 26.38 1.22 -11.12
N GLU A 102 27.37 1.00 -10.24
CA GLU A 102 28.67 1.66 -10.32
C GLU A 102 29.43 1.29 -11.61
N HIS A 103 29.39 0.01 -11.99
CA HIS A 103 29.98 -0.47 -13.24
C HIS A 103 29.39 0.26 -14.45
N TYR A 104 28.07 0.22 -14.63
CA TYR A 104 27.44 0.82 -15.80
C TYR A 104 27.36 2.35 -15.77
N LEU A 105 27.56 3.01 -14.63
CA LEU A 105 27.73 4.46 -14.56
C LEU A 105 29.12 4.92 -15.03
N THR A 106 30.12 4.03 -14.98
CA THR A 106 31.53 4.30 -15.33
C THR A 106 31.99 3.68 -16.66
N HIS A 107 31.29 2.68 -17.18
CA HIS A 107 31.60 2.00 -18.45
C HIS A 107 30.69 2.49 -19.59
N ASP A 108 30.98 3.68 -20.10
CA ASP A 108 30.13 4.36 -21.09
C ASP A 108 29.97 3.56 -22.39
N GLU A 109 31.05 3.02 -22.98
CA GLU A 109 31.00 2.27 -24.24
C GLU A 109 30.15 0.99 -24.15
N GLU A 110 30.32 0.21 -23.08
CA GLU A 110 29.53 -1.01 -22.86
C GLU A 110 28.05 -0.68 -22.67
N ARG A 111 27.76 0.33 -21.86
CA ARG A 111 26.38 0.79 -21.63
C ARG A 111 25.72 1.24 -22.94
N GLU A 112 26.43 2.04 -23.74
CA GLU A 112 25.92 2.57 -25.01
C GLU A 112 25.68 1.46 -26.05
N ALA A 113 26.50 0.40 -26.06
CA ALA A 113 26.26 -0.76 -26.89
C ALA A 113 24.95 -1.48 -26.52
N ILE A 114 24.70 -1.67 -25.21
CA ILE A 114 23.47 -2.30 -24.72
C ILE A 114 22.25 -1.43 -25.06
N THR A 115 22.31 -0.12 -24.86
CA THR A 115 21.16 0.77 -25.14
C THR A 115 20.87 0.87 -26.63
N ALA A 116 21.89 0.87 -27.50
CA ALA A 116 21.70 0.84 -28.95
C ALA A 116 21.02 -0.46 -29.41
N SER A 117 21.42 -1.60 -28.85
CA SER A 117 20.79 -2.89 -29.10
C SER A 117 19.32 -2.91 -28.63
N ALA A 118 19.06 -2.42 -27.42
CA ALA A 118 17.72 -2.28 -26.85
C ALA A 118 16.82 -1.40 -27.71
N HIS A 119 17.32 -0.25 -28.16
CA HIS A 119 16.59 0.69 -29.01
C HIS A 119 16.14 0.04 -30.31
N LYS A 120 17.04 -0.71 -30.97
CA LYS A 120 16.69 -1.48 -32.17
C LYS A 120 15.62 -2.54 -31.85
N ARG A 121 15.80 -3.30 -30.77
CA ARG A 121 14.88 -4.37 -30.36
C ARG A 121 13.47 -3.85 -30.12
N VAL A 122 13.32 -2.71 -29.44
CA VAL A 122 12.00 -2.11 -29.19
C VAL A 122 11.25 -1.80 -30.49
N GLY A 123 11.94 -1.33 -31.53
CA GLY A 123 11.33 -1.12 -32.85
C GLY A 123 10.72 -2.39 -33.46
N GLU A 124 11.26 -3.56 -33.12
CA GLU A 124 10.77 -4.87 -33.58
C GLU A 124 9.57 -5.39 -32.77
N ILE A 125 9.45 -5.01 -31.50
CA ILE A 125 8.40 -5.52 -30.59
C ILE A 125 7.30 -4.48 -30.27
N ALA A 126 7.38 -3.28 -30.84
CA ALA A 126 6.45 -2.18 -30.57
C ALA A 126 4.99 -2.46 -30.98
N GLN A 127 4.07 -1.70 -30.37
CA GLN A 127 2.62 -1.91 -30.38
C GLN A 127 1.93 -2.21 -31.72
N PRO A 128 2.30 -1.62 -32.88
CA PRO A 128 1.62 -1.92 -34.13
C PRO A 128 1.66 -3.41 -34.49
N GLN A 129 2.80 -4.06 -34.26
CA GLN A 129 2.93 -5.50 -34.55
C GLN A 129 2.21 -6.36 -33.49
N ALA A 130 2.26 -5.95 -32.22
CA ALA A 130 1.53 -6.62 -31.15
C ALA A 130 0.00 -6.57 -31.36
N LEU A 131 -0.53 -5.43 -31.83
CA LEU A 131 -1.95 -5.27 -32.14
C LEU A 131 -2.39 -6.15 -33.31
N LEU A 132 -1.59 -6.22 -34.39
CA LEU A 132 -1.86 -7.11 -35.51
C LEU A 132 -1.89 -8.58 -35.08
N LYS A 133 -0.97 -8.99 -34.19
CA LYS A 133 -0.96 -10.33 -33.61
C LYS A 133 -2.21 -10.60 -32.77
N LEU A 134 -2.64 -9.63 -31.97
CA LEU A 134 -3.87 -9.74 -31.16
C LEU A 134 -5.13 -9.82 -32.04
N LEU A 135 -5.21 -9.01 -33.10
CA LEU A 135 -6.29 -9.07 -34.09
C LEU A 135 -6.34 -10.43 -34.79
N GLY A 136 -5.19 -10.94 -35.24
CA GLY A 136 -5.09 -12.29 -35.80
C GLY A 136 -5.61 -13.35 -34.83
N ARG A 137 -5.28 -13.22 -33.54
CA ARG A 137 -5.78 -14.16 -32.52
C ARG A 137 -7.29 -14.04 -32.29
N VAL A 138 -7.85 -12.83 -32.31
CA VAL A 138 -9.29 -12.60 -32.21
C VAL A 138 -10.04 -13.21 -33.40
N GLU A 139 -9.47 -13.13 -34.60
CA GLU A 139 -9.97 -13.77 -35.82
C GLU A 139 -9.90 -15.30 -35.74
N GLU A 140 -8.76 -15.86 -35.34
CA GLU A 140 -8.57 -17.31 -35.14
C GLU A 140 -9.57 -17.92 -34.15
N LEU A 141 -9.87 -17.19 -33.07
CA LEU A 141 -10.87 -17.62 -32.07
C LEU A 141 -12.31 -17.48 -32.59
N GLY A 142 -12.52 -16.87 -33.76
CA GLY A 142 -13.84 -16.65 -34.35
C GLY A 142 -14.69 -15.63 -33.59
N LEU A 143 -14.10 -14.80 -32.73
CA LEU A 143 -14.83 -13.87 -31.87
C LEU A 143 -15.55 -12.77 -32.67
N LEU A 144 -15.04 -12.44 -33.86
CA LEU A 144 -15.68 -11.53 -34.81
C LEU A 144 -16.89 -12.15 -35.52
N ASN A 145 -16.92 -13.48 -35.65
CA ASN A 145 -17.96 -14.24 -36.34
C ASN A 145 -19.12 -14.66 -35.42
N GLY A 146 -19.24 -14.03 -34.25
CA GLY A 146 -20.29 -14.33 -33.28
C GLY A 146 -20.04 -15.56 -32.41
N ASN A 147 -18.87 -16.22 -32.53
CA ASN A 147 -18.47 -17.34 -31.66
C ASN A 147 -18.03 -16.82 -30.27
N ARG A 148 -18.94 -16.16 -29.55
CA ARG A 148 -18.67 -15.58 -28.24
C ARG A 148 -19.06 -16.60 -27.16
N PRO A 149 -18.14 -17.00 -26.26
CA PRO A 149 -18.49 -17.87 -25.16
C PRO A 149 -19.55 -17.20 -24.28
N THR A 150 -20.49 -18.00 -23.78
CA THR A 150 -21.49 -17.54 -22.82
C THR A 150 -20.79 -17.03 -21.57
N ARG A 151 -21.07 -15.78 -21.17
CA ARG A 151 -20.45 -15.22 -19.96
C ARG A 151 -20.99 -15.94 -18.72
N PRO A 152 -20.15 -16.49 -17.83
CA PRO A 152 -20.61 -17.19 -16.63
C PRO A 152 -21.61 -16.40 -15.79
N TYR A 153 -21.49 -15.06 -15.79
CA TYR A 153 -22.37 -14.14 -15.09
C TYR A 153 -23.87 -14.34 -15.36
N VAL A 154 -24.28 -14.66 -16.60
CA VAL A 154 -25.71 -14.78 -16.93
C VAL A 154 -26.38 -15.98 -16.25
N ASN A 155 -25.58 -16.98 -15.86
CA ASN A 155 -26.06 -18.20 -15.22
C ASN A 155 -26.05 -18.11 -13.69
N LEU A 156 -25.61 -16.98 -13.11
CA LEU A 156 -25.59 -16.81 -11.66
C LEU A 156 -27.01 -16.60 -11.10
N PRO A 157 -27.28 -17.04 -9.85
CA PRO A 157 -28.52 -16.75 -9.15
C PRO A 157 -28.88 -15.26 -9.16
N PHE A 158 -30.18 -14.94 -9.08
CA PHE A 158 -30.65 -13.56 -9.11
C PHE A 158 -29.98 -12.69 -8.04
N THR A 159 -29.93 -13.18 -6.79
CA THR A 159 -29.30 -12.50 -5.66
C THR A 159 -27.82 -12.20 -5.91
N GLU A 160 -27.08 -13.18 -6.43
CA GLU A 160 -25.66 -13.02 -6.74
C GLU A 160 -25.40 -12.03 -7.90
N ARG A 161 -26.26 -12.03 -8.93
CA ARG A 161 -26.19 -11.02 -10.00
C ARG A 161 -26.45 -9.61 -9.46
N ARG A 162 -27.50 -9.45 -8.64
CA ARG A 162 -27.84 -8.16 -8.02
C ARG A 162 -26.72 -7.66 -7.10
N LYS A 163 -26.14 -8.54 -6.27
CA LYS A 163 -24.98 -8.23 -5.41
C LYS A 163 -23.79 -7.72 -6.23
N ARG A 164 -23.36 -8.47 -7.25
CA ARG A 164 -22.23 -8.07 -8.11
C ARG A 164 -22.49 -6.76 -8.86
N HIS A 165 -23.71 -6.54 -9.33
CA HIS A 165 -24.08 -5.28 -9.98
C HIS A 165 -24.05 -4.10 -9.00
N ALA A 166 -24.56 -4.28 -7.78
CA ALA A 166 -24.48 -3.28 -6.72
C ALA A 166 -23.03 -2.93 -6.38
N ARG A 167 -22.16 -3.93 -6.19
CA ARG A 167 -20.70 -3.72 -5.98
C ARG A 167 -20.06 -2.94 -7.14
N GLN A 168 -20.37 -3.31 -8.39
CA GLN A 168 -19.83 -2.61 -9.56
C GLN A 168 -20.24 -1.14 -9.62
N ILE A 169 -21.51 -0.84 -9.34
CA ILE A 169 -22.01 0.54 -9.27
C ILE A 169 -21.30 1.28 -8.13
N PHE A 170 -21.23 0.67 -6.95
CA PHE A 170 -20.61 1.26 -5.76
C PHE A 170 -19.17 1.71 -6.02
N HIS A 171 -18.35 0.90 -6.70
CA HIS A 171 -16.95 1.22 -6.99
C HIS A 171 -16.73 2.42 -7.94
N THR A 172 -17.78 2.98 -8.53
CA THR A 172 -17.68 4.22 -9.32
C THR A 172 -17.80 5.50 -8.48
N MET A 173 -18.17 5.38 -7.20
CA MET A 173 -18.08 6.41 -6.14
C MET A 173 -18.67 7.80 -6.44
N THR A 174 -19.81 7.89 -7.13
CA THR A 174 -20.63 9.13 -7.14
C THR A 174 -21.79 9.00 -6.15
N SER A 175 -22.28 10.10 -5.56
CA SER A 175 -23.41 10.06 -4.61
C SER A 175 -24.68 9.45 -5.23
N SER A 176 -24.95 9.77 -6.50
CA SER A 176 -26.02 9.14 -7.29
C SER A 176 -25.84 7.61 -7.39
N ASN A 177 -24.61 7.14 -7.55
CA ASN A 177 -24.31 5.72 -7.67
C ASN A 177 -24.33 5.01 -6.31
N LEU A 178 -24.02 5.69 -5.19
CA LEU A 178 -24.19 5.13 -3.84
C LEU A 178 -25.67 4.80 -3.55
N SER A 179 -26.55 5.77 -3.82
CA SER A 179 -28.01 5.56 -3.71
C SER A 179 -28.52 4.48 -4.65
N LEU A 180 -27.97 4.38 -5.86
CA LEU A 180 -28.33 3.31 -6.79
C LEU A 180 -27.85 1.95 -6.25
N ALA A 181 -26.61 1.85 -5.79
CA ALA A 181 -26.04 0.61 -5.25
C ALA A 181 -26.84 0.07 -4.05
N THR A 182 -27.23 0.93 -3.10
CA THR A 182 -28.07 0.54 -1.94
C THR A 182 -29.44 0.02 -2.38
N ASN A 183 -30.04 0.61 -3.42
CA ASN A 183 -31.29 0.11 -4.00
C ASN A 183 -31.12 -1.28 -4.64
N TRP A 184 -30.05 -1.50 -5.41
CA TRP A 184 -29.78 -2.77 -6.07
C TRP A 184 -29.52 -3.91 -5.09
N ILE A 185 -28.72 -3.66 -4.04
CA ILE A 185 -28.46 -4.66 -3.00
C ILE A 185 -29.73 -4.94 -2.17
N SER A 186 -30.59 -3.93 -1.94
CA SER A 186 -31.89 -4.13 -1.29
C SER A 186 -32.81 -5.09 -2.05
N GLU A 187 -32.76 -5.11 -3.39
CA GLU A 187 -33.53 -6.08 -4.18
C GLU A 187 -33.09 -7.52 -3.91
N ALA A 188 -31.78 -7.74 -3.75
CA ALA A 188 -31.23 -9.04 -3.41
C ALA A 188 -31.67 -9.45 -1.99
N MET A 189 -31.59 -8.51 -1.03
CA MET A 189 -31.99 -8.74 0.36
C MET A 189 -33.48 -9.07 0.49
N ARG A 190 -34.36 -8.56 -0.37
CA ARG A 190 -35.78 -8.98 -0.36
C ARG A 190 -35.99 -10.47 -0.62
N GLN A 191 -35.10 -11.12 -1.38
CA GLN A 191 -35.16 -12.57 -1.62
C GLN A 191 -34.38 -13.38 -0.58
N SER A 192 -33.36 -12.78 0.04
CA SER A 192 -32.50 -13.43 1.04
C SER A 192 -32.20 -12.44 2.18
N PRO A 193 -33.18 -12.17 3.07
CA PRO A 193 -33.10 -11.08 4.03
C PRO A 193 -32.09 -11.28 5.15
N ASP A 194 -31.72 -12.54 5.41
CA ASP A 194 -30.78 -12.95 6.46
C ASP A 194 -29.46 -13.46 5.87
N ASP A 195 -29.18 -13.17 4.59
CA ASP A 195 -27.86 -13.46 4.01
C ASP A 195 -26.81 -12.50 4.61
N PRO A 196 -25.80 -13.02 5.34
CA PRO A 196 -24.83 -12.17 6.04
C PRO A 196 -23.96 -11.34 5.09
N SER A 197 -23.68 -11.83 3.87
CA SER A 197 -22.87 -11.14 2.89
C SER A 197 -23.63 -9.95 2.28
N LEU A 198 -24.91 -10.14 1.95
CA LEU A 198 -25.77 -9.04 1.47
C LEU A 198 -25.96 -7.96 2.55
N LEU A 199 -26.16 -8.37 3.81
CA LEU A 199 -26.29 -7.46 4.93
C LEU A 199 -25.01 -6.64 5.13
N ASN A 200 -23.84 -7.29 5.11
CA ASN A 200 -22.55 -6.62 5.21
C ASN A 200 -22.32 -5.62 4.06
N ASP A 201 -22.59 -6.02 2.81
CA ASP A 201 -22.44 -5.14 1.65
C ASP A 201 -23.36 -3.91 1.75
N TYR A 202 -24.61 -4.09 2.18
CA TYR A 202 -25.52 -2.97 2.44
C TYR A 202 -24.94 -2.05 3.52
N THR A 203 -24.44 -2.59 4.63
CA THR A 203 -23.83 -1.82 5.72
C THR A 203 -22.73 -0.91 5.20
N VAL A 204 -21.80 -1.44 4.40
CA VAL A 204 -20.70 -0.65 3.83
C VAL A 204 -21.23 0.42 2.87
N MET A 205 -22.16 0.08 1.98
CA MET A 205 -22.73 1.04 1.02
C MET A 205 -23.50 2.17 1.72
N ALA A 206 -24.28 1.84 2.76
CA ALA A 206 -25.03 2.80 3.55
C ALA A 206 -24.12 3.70 4.40
N ALA A 207 -23.03 3.17 4.96
CA ALA A 207 -22.03 3.98 5.65
C ALA A 207 -21.43 5.02 4.71
N TYR A 208 -21.09 4.63 3.48
CA TYR A 208 -20.61 5.57 2.47
C TYR A 208 -21.64 6.60 2.03
N LEU A 209 -22.90 6.20 1.91
CA LEU A 209 -23.99 7.13 1.63
C LEU A 209 -24.09 8.18 2.76
N ALA A 210 -23.96 7.77 4.02
CA ALA A 210 -23.92 8.69 5.16
C ALA A 210 -22.76 9.69 5.06
N GLU A 211 -21.59 9.25 4.58
CA GLU A 211 -20.46 10.14 4.36
C GLU A 211 -20.64 11.13 3.22
N ALA A 212 -21.27 10.69 2.13
CA ALA A 212 -21.59 11.55 0.99
C ALA A 212 -22.66 12.60 1.33
N GLU A 213 -23.60 12.26 2.23
CA GLU A 213 -24.70 13.12 2.66
C GLU A 213 -24.39 13.89 3.96
N ARG A 214 -23.10 14.07 4.33
CA ARG A 214 -22.71 14.77 5.58
C ARG A 214 -23.24 16.18 5.69
N ASP A 215 -23.45 16.88 4.58
CA ASP A 215 -24.02 18.23 4.54
C ASP A 215 -25.56 18.22 4.65
N ASN A 216 -26.20 17.06 4.45
CA ASN A 216 -27.64 16.86 4.62
C ASN A 216 -27.91 16.04 5.89
N PHE A 217 -28.00 16.74 7.03
CA PHE A 217 -28.11 16.13 8.35
C PHE A 217 -29.12 14.97 8.44
N ILE A 218 -30.32 15.13 7.86
CA ILE A 218 -31.37 14.10 7.93
C ILE A 218 -30.96 12.85 7.14
N GLN A 219 -30.58 13.02 5.87
CA GLN A 219 -30.23 11.88 5.00
C GLN A 219 -28.94 11.19 5.47
N GLY A 220 -27.94 11.96 5.90
CA GLY A 220 -26.71 11.42 6.47
C GLY A 220 -26.97 10.62 7.74
N TYR A 221 -27.82 11.12 8.64
CA TYR A 221 -28.18 10.41 9.88
C TYR A 221 -28.98 9.13 9.60
N GLU A 222 -30.01 9.18 8.74
CA GLU A 222 -30.80 8.00 8.37
C GLU A 222 -29.94 6.90 7.72
N ALA A 223 -29.01 7.28 6.84
CA ALA A 223 -28.08 6.35 6.21
C ALA A 223 -27.12 5.71 7.23
N ALA A 224 -26.64 6.49 8.21
CA ALA A 224 -25.77 5.99 9.27
C ALA A 224 -26.49 4.98 10.18
N GLU A 225 -27.70 5.29 10.62
CA GLU A 225 -28.53 4.38 11.42
C GLU A 225 -28.84 3.09 10.65
N ALA A 226 -29.18 3.21 9.36
CA ALA A 226 -29.41 2.05 8.49
C ALA A 226 -28.15 1.18 8.34
N ALA A 227 -26.96 1.79 8.24
CA ALA A 227 -25.70 1.07 8.18
C ALA A 227 -25.45 0.27 9.47
N MET A 228 -25.59 0.90 10.64
CA MET A 228 -25.39 0.26 11.94
C MET A 228 -26.40 -0.87 12.17
N GLU A 229 -27.68 -0.65 11.86
CA GLU A 229 -28.71 -1.69 12.01
C GLU A 229 -28.45 -2.89 11.11
N MET A 230 -28.13 -2.68 9.83
CA MET A 230 -27.78 -3.79 8.94
C MET A 230 -26.49 -4.49 9.39
N GLY A 231 -25.54 -3.77 10.00
CA GLY A 231 -24.28 -4.34 10.49
C GLY A 231 -24.53 -5.28 11.67
N ARG A 232 -25.39 -4.86 12.62
CA ARG A 232 -25.83 -5.71 13.72
C ARG A 232 -26.58 -6.95 13.22
N ARG A 233 -27.40 -6.80 12.18
CA ARG A 233 -28.08 -7.94 11.53
C ARG A 233 -27.10 -8.89 10.83
N ALA A 234 -26.07 -8.36 10.15
CA ALA A 234 -25.03 -9.16 9.51
C ALA A 234 -24.29 -10.04 10.55
N ILE A 235 -23.90 -9.44 11.68
CA ILE A 235 -23.28 -10.15 12.81
C ILE A 235 -24.25 -11.17 13.42
N LYS A 236 -25.53 -10.85 13.57
CA LYS A 236 -26.52 -11.82 14.07
C LYS A 236 -26.69 -13.02 13.14
N ALA A 237 -26.69 -12.79 11.83
CA ALA A 237 -26.79 -13.85 10.82
C ALA A 237 -25.50 -14.69 10.74
N ASN A 238 -24.35 -14.08 11.02
CA ASN A 238 -23.06 -14.76 11.08
C ASN A 238 -22.19 -14.22 12.23
N PRO A 239 -22.33 -14.77 13.45
CA PRO A 239 -21.62 -14.28 14.64
C PRO A 239 -20.11 -14.44 14.58
N LYS A 240 -19.61 -15.24 13.63
CA LYS A 240 -18.19 -15.48 13.44
C LYS A 240 -17.55 -14.59 12.38
N SER A 241 -18.30 -13.66 11.78
CA SER A 241 -17.73 -12.74 10.79
C SER A 241 -16.88 -11.65 11.45
N ALA A 242 -15.57 -11.86 11.50
CA ALA A 242 -14.62 -10.86 11.98
C ALA A 242 -14.67 -9.57 11.14
N LEU A 243 -14.87 -9.67 9.82
CA LEU A 243 -14.99 -8.50 8.95
C LEU A 243 -16.25 -7.68 9.27
N ALA A 244 -17.39 -8.32 9.52
CA ALA A 244 -18.61 -7.59 9.88
C ALA A 244 -18.43 -6.81 11.20
N HIS A 245 -17.74 -7.41 12.18
CA HIS A 245 -17.34 -6.72 13.41
C HIS A 245 -16.40 -5.54 13.14
N ILE A 246 -15.36 -5.70 12.31
CA ILE A 246 -14.45 -4.59 11.94
C ILE A 246 -15.23 -3.47 11.24
N ASN A 247 -16.08 -3.79 10.26
CA ASN A 247 -16.88 -2.81 9.54
C ASN A 247 -17.79 -2.02 10.48
N LEU A 248 -18.53 -2.71 11.36
CA LEU A 248 -19.41 -2.04 12.32
C LEU A 248 -18.61 -1.23 13.34
N GLY A 249 -17.47 -1.74 13.81
CA GLY A 249 -16.57 -1.01 14.70
C GLY A 249 -16.06 0.30 14.10
N GLU A 250 -15.65 0.28 12.84
CA GLU A 250 -15.22 1.48 12.11
C GLU A 250 -16.35 2.49 11.92
N ILE A 251 -17.57 2.02 11.61
CA ILE A 251 -18.76 2.87 11.51
C ILE A 251 -19.05 3.52 12.88
N CYS A 252 -19.12 2.74 13.96
CA CYS A 252 -19.31 3.25 15.32
C CYS A 252 -18.23 4.28 15.70
N ARG A 253 -16.97 4.02 15.35
CA ARG A 253 -15.85 4.94 15.60
C ARG A 253 -16.04 6.28 14.89
N ARG A 254 -16.41 6.28 13.60
CA ARG A 254 -16.68 7.52 12.83
C ARG A 254 -17.84 8.32 13.40
N HIS A 255 -18.85 7.63 13.94
CA HIS A 255 -20.01 8.24 14.61
C HIS A 255 -19.79 8.51 16.12
N ARG A 256 -18.55 8.43 16.60
CA ARG A 256 -18.15 8.72 18.00
C ARG A 256 -18.74 7.77 19.06
N CYS A 257 -19.29 6.62 18.67
CA CYS A 257 -19.66 5.53 19.57
C CYS A 257 -18.42 4.69 19.92
N LEU A 258 -17.45 5.28 20.63
CA LEU A 258 -16.12 4.69 20.85
C LEU A 258 -16.14 3.38 21.66
N GLN A 259 -17.06 3.25 22.61
CA GLN A 259 -17.19 2.04 23.43
C GLN A 259 -17.69 0.85 22.61
N GLU A 260 -18.75 1.03 21.82
CA GLU A 260 -19.29 0.01 20.91
C GLU A 260 -18.24 -0.36 19.84
N ALA A 261 -17.50 0.62 19.34
CA ALA A 261 -16.40 0.37 18.41
C ALA A 261 -15.33 -0.55 19.01
N GLN A 262 -14.88 -0.26 20.24
CA GLN A 262 -13.90 -1.07 20.95
C GLN A 262 -14.39 -2.51 21.17
N GLU A 263 -15.64 -2.69 21.57
CA GLU A 263 -16.26 -4.02 21.78
C GLU A 263 -16.25 -4.83 20.48
N HIS A 264 -16.58 -4.22 19.34
CA HIS A 264 -16.56 -4.89 18.05
C HIS A 264 -15.15 -5.25 17.57
N PHE A 265 -14.15 -4.38 17.74
CA PHE A 265 -12.78 -4.73 17.37
C PHE A 265 -12.21 -5.85 18.26
N MET A 266 -12.52 -5.85 19.57
CA MET A 266 -12.14 -6.95 20.47
C MET A 266 -12.81 -8.27 20.07
N ALA A 267 -14.10 -8.24 19.71
CA ALA A 267 -14.81 -9.41 19.22
C ALA A 267 -14.17 -9.94 17.91
N ALA A 268 -13.80 -9.06 16.99
CA ALA A 268 -13.11 -9.44 15.75
C ALA A 268 -11.78 -10.14 16.04
N LEU A 269 -10.94 -9.60 16.95
CA LEU A 269 -9.69 -10.25 17.34
C LEU A 269 -9.93 -11.62 17.99
N SER A 270 -10.89 -11.73 18.91
CA SER A 270 -11.22 -13.02 19.54
C SER A 270 -11.58 -14.09 18.51
N ILE A 271 -12.43 -13.74 17.53
CA ILE A 271 -12.83 -14.66 16.46
C ILE A 271 -11.61 -15.08 15.62
N LEU A 272 -10.76 -14.11 15.28
CA LEU A 272 -9.57 -14.36 14.46
C LEU A 272 -8.52 -15.18 15.21
N GLU A 273 -8.37 -15.03 16.52
CA GLU A 273 -7.46 -15.84 17.35
C GLU A 273 -7.87 -17.32 17.38
N GLU A 274 -9.18 -17.60 17.41
CA GLU A 274 -9.74 -18.96 17.35
C GLU A 274 -9.49 -19.67 15.99
N GLY A 275 -8.96 -18.96 14.99
CA GLY A 275 -8.66 -19.50 13.67
C GLY A 275 -9.78 -19.32 12.65
N ASP A 276 -10.88 -18.69 13.04
CA ASP A 276 -12.05 -18.53 12.19
C ASP A 276 -12.03 -17.16 11.50
N THR A 277 -12.28 -17.14 10.18
CA THR A 277 -12.50 -15.88 9.44
C THR A 277 -13.97 -15.57 9.25
N GLY A 278 -14.85 -16.54 9.54
CA GLY A 278 -16.32 -16.48 9.43
C GLY A 278 -16.89 -16.24 8.05
N ALA A 279 -16.11 -15.76 7.09
CA ALA A 279 -16.64 -15.33 5.80
C ALA A 279 -16.70 -16.50 4.80
N ASN A 280 -17.91 -16.82 4.36
CA ASN A 280 -18.12 -17.69 3.19
C ASN A 280 -17.80 -16.93 1.89
N ASP A 281 -18.12 -15.63 1.82
CA ASP A 281 -17.76 -14.76 0.71
C ASP A 281 -16.44 -14.04 1.00
N LEU A 282 -15.36 -14.53 0.38
CA LEU A 282 -14.04 -13.93 0.53
C LEU A 282 -13.96 -12.52 -0.06
N LEU A 283 -14.89 -12.09 -0.91
CA LEU A 283 -14.91 -10.81 -1.62
C LEU A 283 -15.88 -9.78 -1.00
N GLU A 284 -16.30 -9.98 0.25
CA GLU A 284 -17.12 -9.02 0.99
C GLU A 284 -16.48 -7.64 1.05
N LEU A 285 -17.33 -6.61 0.99
CA LEU A 285 -16.89 -5.22 1.11
C LEU A 285 -16.40 -4.92 2.53
N HIS A 286 -15.36 -4.10 2.62
CA HIS A 286 -14.83 -3.57 3.88
C HIS A 286 -15.09 -2.07 3.98
N PHE A 287 -15.13 -1.56 5.21
CA PHE A 287 -15.23 -0.14 5.53
C PHE A 287 -14.12 0.24 6.53
N PRO A 288 -13.43 1.37 6.33
CA PRO A 288 -13.54 2.29 5.19
C PRO A 288 -12.85 1.74 3.92
N PHE A 289 -13.32 2.20 2.78
CA PHE A 289 -12.77 2.11 1.42
C PHE A 289 -11.95 3.37 1.06
N GLU A 290 -11.09 3.82 1.97
CA GLU A 290 -10.18 4.95 1.75
C GLU A 290 -8.92 4.51 1.00
N HIS A 291 -8.17 5.44 0.42
CA HIS A 291 -6.84 5.11 -0.10
C HIS A 291 -5.87 5.02 1.08
N ASP A 292 -5.77 3.81 1.64
CA ASP A 292 -4.92 3.48 2.76
C ASP A 292 -4.21 2.12 2.56
N GLN A 293 -3.32 1.83 3.50
CA GLN A 293 -2.54 0.61 3.53
C GLN A 293 -3.45 -0.62 3.60
N PHE A 294 -4.52 -0.59 4.39
CA PHE A 294 -5.41 -1.73 4.54
C PHE A 294 -6.08 -2.11 3.23
N ARG A 295 -6.71 -1.13 2.55
CA ARG A 295 -7.37 -1.33 1.26
C ARG A 295 -6.40 -1.86 0.22
N THR A 296 -5.22 -1.24 0.10
CA THR A 296 -4.22 -1.66 -0.89
C THR A 296 -3.80 -3.11 -0.67
N GLN A 297 -3.57 -3.49 0.59
CA GLN A 297 -3.25 -4.86 0.94
C GLN A 297 -4.44 -5.80 0.69
N TYR A 298 -5.65 -5.40 1.03
CA TYR A 298 -6.88 -6.18 0.81
C TYR A 298 -7.08 -6.51 -0.68
N GLU A 299 -6.94 -5.52 -1.56
CA GLU A 299 -7.00 -5.71 -3.02
C GLU A 299 -5.86 -6.59 -3.54
N THR A 300 -4.64 -6.44 -2.99
CA THR A 300 -3.47 -7.23 -3.38
C THR A 300 -3.64 -8.71 -3.06
N LEU A 301 -4.24 -9.04 -1.91
CA LEU A 301 -4.49 -10.44 -1.52
C LEU A 301 -5.29 -11.18 -2.58
N TYR A 302 -6.35 -10.57 -3.13
CA TYR A 302 -7.16 -11.22 -4.16
C TYR A 302 -6.44 -11.42 -5.47
N ALA A 303 -5.54 -10.51 -5.83
CA ALA A 303 -4.75 -10.64 -7.05
C ALA A 303 -3.70 -11.74 -6.91
N VAL A 304 -3.02 -11.81 -5.76
CA VAL A 304 -1.92 -12.75 -5.51
C VAL A 304 -2.43 -14.18 -5.30
N PHE A 305 -3.51 -14.34 -4.53
CA PHE A 305 -4.07 -15.65 -4.18
C PHE A 305 -5.29 -16.02 -5.03
N ALA A 306 -5.40 -15.47 -6.25
CA ALA A 306 -6.50 -15.78 -7.15
C ALA A 306 -6.54 -17.27 -7.49
N GLY A 307 -7.60 -17.97 -7.06
CA GLY A 307 -7.74 -19.42 -7.24
C GLY A 307 -7.12 -20.27 -6.14
N ASP A 308 -6.58 -19.64 -5.08
CA ASP A 308 -6.02 -20.29 -3.89
C ASP A 308 -6.74 -19.80 -2.63
N ASP A 309 -7.94 -20.35 -2.41
CA ASP A 309 -8.83 -19.92 -1.32
C ASP A 309 -8.24 -20.15 0.08
N GLU A 310 -7.38 -21.17 0.25
CA GLU A 310 -6.76 -21.48 1.54
C GLU A 310 -5.75 -20.41 1.94
N ASN A 311 -4.81 -20.10 1.05
CA ASN A 311 -3.83 -19.04 1.31
C ASN A 311 -4.47 -17.65 1.35
N LEU A 312 -5.51 -17.40 0.54
CA LEU A 312 -6.30 -16.18 0.62
C LEU A 312 -6.95 -16.01 2.00
N ARG A 313 -7.55 -17.07 2.55
CA ARG A 313 -8.14 -17.04 3.91
C ARG A 313 -7.10 -16.72 4.98
N LEU A 314 -5.94 -17.38 4.93
CA LEU A 314 -4.86 -17.15 5.88
C LEU A 314 -4.32 -15.72 5.79
N ALA A 315 -4.00 -15.25 4.59
CA ALA A 315 -3.46 -13.91 4.39
C ALA A 315 -4.49 -12.82 4.76
N ARG A 316 -5.78 -13.05 4.45
CA ARG A 316 -6.88 -12.17 4.87
C ARG A 316 -7.04 -12.16 6.39
N ARG A 317 -6.94 -13.31 7.06
CA ARG A 317 -6.95 -13.38 8.54
C ARG A 317 -5.85 -12.49 9.13
N CYS A 318 -4.61 -12.61 8.67
CA CYS A 318 -3.50 -11.78 9.13
C CYS A 318 -3.75 -10.29 8.91
N LEU A 319 -4.30 -9.92 7.75
CA LEU A 319 -4.65 -8.53 7.45
C LEU A 319 -5.80 -7.99 8.33
N LEU A 320 -6.79 -8.82 8.67
CA LEU A 320 -7.88 -8.42 9.57
C LEU A 320 -7.40 -8.28 11.03
N ILE A 321 -6.50 -9.15 11.49
CA ILE A 321 -5.87 -9.00 12.81
C ILE A 321 -5.08 -7.69 12.87
N TYR A 322 -4.32 -7.39 11.81
CA TYR A 322 -3.63 -6.12 11.68
C TYR A 322 -4.60 -4.93 11.77
N GLN A 323 -5.70 -4.93 11.02
CA GLN A 323 -6.65 -3.82 11.04
C GLN A 323 -7.29 -3.61 12.40
N ALA A 324 -7.77 -4.69 13.04
CA ALA A 324 -8.40 -4.60 14.34
C ALA A 324 -7.41 -4.16 15.43
N GLY A 325 -6.16 -4.65 15.37
CA GLY A 325 -5.08 -4.22 16.27
C GLY A 325 -4.69 -2.75 16.09
N MET A 326 -4.62 -2.26 14.84
CA MET A 326 -4.41 -0.85 14.55
C MET A 326 -5.55 0.02 15.11
N ALA A 327 -6.81 -0.35 14.84
CA ALA A 327 -7.97 0.40 15.30
C ALA A 327 -8.10 0.44 16.83
N LEU A 328 -7.83 -0.67 17.52
CA LEU A 328 -7.80 -0.72 18.99
C LEU A 328 -6.65 0.11 19.56
N GLY A 329 -5.48 0.09 18.92
CA GLY A 329 -4.35 0.91 19.30
C GLY A 329 -4.67 2.39 19.24
N GLU A 330 -5.25 2.84 18.11
CA GLU A 330 -5.64 4.23 17.90
C GLU A 330 -6.71 4.67 18.92
N LEU A 331 -7.72 3.83 19.19
CA LEU A 331 -8.72 4.10 20.21
C LEU A 331 -8.12 4.24 21.62
N ALA A 332 -7.20 3.34 21.99
CA ALA A 332 -6.53 3.37 23.28
C ALA A 332 -5.60 4.59 23.42
N GLU A 333 -4.92 5.04 22.36
CA GLU A 333 -4.15 6.28 22.35
C GLU A 333 -5.03 7.51 22.60
N VAL A 334 -6.20 7.59 21.96
CA VAL A 334 -7.17 8.68 22.19
C VAL A 334 -7.64 8.71 23.65
N GLN A 335 -7.73 7.55 24.30
CA GLN A 335 -8.06 7.41 25.71
C GLN A 335 -6.86 7.64 26.66
N GLY A 336 -5.65 7.86 26.14
CA GLY A 336 -4.41 8.00 26.92
C GLY A 336 -3.88 6.70 27.52
N SER A 337 -4.41 5.55 27.12
CA SER A 337 -4.05 4.23 27.65
C SER A 337 -2.90 3.59 26.86
N PHE A 338 -1.71 4.20 26.92
CA PHE A 338 -0.54 3.81 26.10
C PHE A 338 -0.10 2.34 26.27
N LYS A 339 -0.32 1.74 27.45
CA LYS A 339 -0.03 0.31 27.67
C LYS A 339 -0.95 -0.59 26.84
N GLN A 340 -2.25 -0.29 26.80
CA GLN A 340 -3.22 -1.05 25.99
C GLN A 340 -3.00 -0.78 24.51
N ALA A 341 -2.69 0.47 24.14
CA ALA A 341 -2.35 0.82 22.77
C ALA A 341 -1.14 0.03 22.26
N GLY A 342 -0.06 -0.04 23.07
CA GLY A 342 1.12 -0.84 22.76
C GLY A 342 0.80 -2.32 22.54
N GLN A 343 -0.06 -2.92 23.38
CA GLN A 343 -0.47 -4.33 23.20
C GLN A 343 -1.24 -4.55 21.88
N ALA A 344 -2.13 -3.62 21.52
CA ALA A 344 -2.89 -3.69 20.29
C ALA A 344 -2.00 -3.50 19.05
N TYR A 345 -1.10 -2.53 19.06
CA TYR A 345 -0.12 -2.32 17.98
C TYR A 345 0.89 -3.47 17.87
N GLN A 346 1.30 -4.07 18.98
CA GLN A 346 2.12 -5.28 18.96
C GLN A 346 1.39 -6.45 18.27
N THR A 347 0.10 -6.63 18.56
CA THR A 347 -0.74 -7.63 17.89
C THR A 347 -0.79 -7.39 16.39
N ALA A 348 -1.00 -6.15 15.95
CA ALA A 348 -0.98 -5.79 14.54
C ALA A 348 0.38 -6.05 13.88
N ALA A 349 1.47 -5.67 14.55
CA ALA A 349 2.84 -5.84 14.06
C ALA A 349 3.27 -7.31 13.97
N LEU A 350 2.73 -8.20 14.83
CA LEU A 350 2.96 -9.64 14.74
C LEU A 350 2.17 -10.28 13.60
N ALA A 351 0.95 -9.80 13.33
CA ALA A 351 0.12 -10.32 12.25
C ALA A 351 0.62 -9.92 10.86
N ARG A 352 1.15 -8.69 10.74
CA ARG A 352 1.73 -8.17 9.49
C ARG A 352 3.09 -7.52 9.77
N PRO A 353 4.14 -8.33 10.00
CA PRO A 353 5.49 -7.83 10.26
C PRO A 353 6.08 -7.08 9.06
N ASP A 354 5.51 -7.30 7.87
CA ASP A 354 5.84 -6.65 6.61
C ASP A 354 5.22 -5.24 6.44
N LEU A 355 4.46 -4.75 7.44
CA LEU A 355 3.86 -3.42 7.47
C LEU A 355 4.42 -2.59 8.63
N GLY A 356 5.40 -1.73 8.34
CA GLY A 356 6.14 -0.95 9.34
C GLY A 356 5.30 0.02 10.19
N ARG A 357 4.11 0.43 9.72
CA ARG A 357 3.25 1.41 10.42
C ARG A 357 2.84 0.94 11.83
N ALA A 358 2.56 -0.35 12.03
CA ALA A 358 2.21 -0.88 13.35
C ALA A 358 3.41 -0.85 14.31
N ARG A 359 4.62 -1.13 13.82
CA ARG A 359 5.86 -1.04 14.60
C ARG A 359 6.17 0.40 15.00
N ALA A 360 5.99 1.36 14.11
CA ALA A 360 6.13 2.77 14.43
C ALA A 360 5.10 3.25 15.47
N ALA A 361 3.83 2.84 15.34
CA ALA A 361 2.81 3.16 16.34
C ALA A 361 3.12 2.53 17.72
N LEU A 362 3.62 1.29 17.74
CA LEU A 362 4.13 0.65 18.94
C LEU A 362 5.30 1.44 19.55
N ALA A 363 6.25 1.90 18.73
CA ALA A 363 7.40 2.70 19.18
C ALA A 363 6.97 3.96 19.94
N ARG A 364 6.00 4.71 19.38
CA ARG A 364 5.45 5.91 20.05
C ARG A 364 4.79 5.58 21.38
N CYS A 365 4.09 4.44 21.47
CA CYS A 365 3.48 4.00 22.72
C CYS A 365 4.53 3.66 23.79
N VAL A 366 5.56 2.89 23.44
CA VAL A 366 6.60 2.51 24.40
C VAL A 366 7.50 3.69 24.79
N GLU A 367 7.73 4.64 23.88
CA GLU A 367 8.35 5.94 24.19
C GLU A 367 7.56 6.67 25.28
N ARG A 368 6.23 6.80 25.13
CA ARG A 368 5.35 7.44 26.12
C ARG A 368 5.33 6.73 27.47
N LEU A 369 5.72 5.45 27.50
CA LEU A 369 5.91 4.66 28.72
C LEU A 369 7.33 4.77 29.30
N GLY A 370 8.22 5.56 28.70
CA GLY A 370 9.60 5.77 29.12
C GLY A 370 10.59 4.69 28.65
N GLN A 371 10.14 3.76 27.80
CA GLN A 371 10.93 2.65 27.28
C GLN A 371 11.61 3.06 25.96
N ILE A 372 12.58 3.98 26.05
CA ILE A 372 13.19 4.61 24.87
C ILE A 372 14.00 3.61 24.01
N ASP A 373 14.72 2.66 24.63
CA ASP A 373 15.51 1.68 23.86
C ASP A 373 14.61 0.75 23.05
N ASP A 374 13.49 0.32 23.64
CA ASP A 374 12.48 -0.48 22.95
C ASP A 374 11.88 0.32 21.78
N ALA A 375 11.62 1.63 21.96
CA ALA A 375 11.12 2.50 20.89
C ALA A 375 12.09 2.57 19.70
N LEU A 376 13.39 2.73 19.98
CA LEU A 376 14.43 2.76 18.96
C LEU A 376 14.49 1.43 18.19
N GLU A 377 14.42 0.29 18.88
CA GLU A 377 14.39 -1.03 18.24
C GLU A 377 13.16 -1.18 17.32
N GLN A 378 11.98 -0.79 17.80
CA GLN A 378 10.75 -0.86 17.01
C GLN A 378 10.82 0.00 15.74
N LEU A 379 11.38 1.21 15.82
CA LEU A 379 11.57 2.10 14.67
C LEU A 379 12.59 1.54 13.68
N GLN A 380 13.69 0.97 14.16
CA GLN A 380 14.66 0.29 13.29
C GLN A 380 13.98 -0.83 12.49
N ILE A 381 13.21 -1.69 13.14
CA ILE A 381 12.44 -2.75 12.47
C ILE A 381 11.46 -2.13 11.46
N ALA A 382 10.73 -1.07 11.82
CA ALA A 382 9.83 -0.38 10.90
C ALA A 382 10.57 0.08 9.63
N PHE A 383 11.74 0.70 9.77
CA PHE A 383 12.54 1.19 8.65
C PHE A 383 13.13 0.09 7.76
N THR A 384 13.34 -1.13 8.27
CA THR A 384 13.73 -2.27 7.40
C THR A 384 12.64 -2.61 6.39
N THR A 385 11.37 -2.42 6.76
CA THR A 385 10.21 -2.73 5.90
C THR A 385 9.71 -1.53 5.13
N ASP A 386 9.81 -0.34 5.71
CA ASP A 386 9.47 0.96 5.12
C ASP A 386 10.57 2.00 5.36
N PRO A 387 11.59 2.04 4.49
CA PRO A 387 12.64 3.05 4.61
C PRO A 387 12.16 4.48 4.41
N PHE A 388 11.00 4.68 3.77
CA PHE A 388 10.41 5.98 3.47
C PHE A 388 9.33 6.41 4.48
N LEU A 389 9.26 5.76 5.65
CA LEU A 389 8.42 6.19 6.76
C LEU A 389 8.95 7.49 7.40
N SER A 390 8.88 8.57 6.63
CA SER A 390 9.56 9.84 6.91
C SER A 390 9.01 10.58 8.11
N ASP A 391 7.74 10.32 8.45
CA ASP A 391 7.09 10.91 9.62
C ASP A 391 7.80 10.53 10.93
N GLU A 392 8.51 9.40 10.94
CA GLU A 392 9.20 8.89 12.13
C GLU A 392 10.69 9.19 12.16
N TRP A 393 11.26 9.81 11.11
CA TRP A 393 12.69 10.11 11.08
C TRP A 393 13.12 11.10 12.17
N PHE A 394 12.31 12.13 12.44
CA PHE A 394 12.60 13.06 13.53
C PHE A 394 12.43 12.41 14.89
N THR A 395 11.37 11.61 15.08
CA THR A 395 11.17 10.84 16.32
C THR A 395 12.40 9.98 16.60
N TYR A 396 12.88 9.22 15.61
CA TYR A 396 14.04 8.35 15.79
C TYR A 396 15.32 9.14 16.13
N ALA A 397 15.59 10.23 15.40
CA ALA A 397 16.75 11.08 15.66
C ALA A 397 16.69 11.70 17.07
N ASP A 398 15.52 12.19 17.49
CA ASP A 398 15.33 12.82 18.79
C ASP A 398 15.49 11.82 19.94
N LEU A 399 15.06 10.56 19.74
CA LEU A 399 15.27 9.48 20.70
C LEU A 399 16.74 9.07 20.83
N LEU A 400 17.50 9.04 19.72
CA LEU A 400 18.94 8.80 19.76
C LEU A 400 19.67 9.90 20.53
N ILE A 401 19.31 11.17 20.29
CA ILE A 401 19.87 12.32 21.00
C ILE A 401 19.54 12.25 22.49
N ALA A 402 18.29 11.95 22.85
CA ALA A 402 17.86 11.79 24.24
C ALA A 402 18.59 10.66 24.98
N ARG A 403 19.13 9.67 24.26
CA ARG A 403 19.97 8.59 24.80
C ARG A 403 21.48 8.89 24.77
N GLY A 404 21.89 10.08 24.30
CA GLY A 404 23.30 10.45 24.16
C GLY A 404 24.02 9.72 23.01
N ARG A 405 23.27 9.07 22.10
CA ARG A 405 23.80 8.35 20.93
C ARG A 405 23.99 9.33 19.76
N HIS A 406 24.81 10.34 19.96
CA HIS A 406 24.93 11.47 19.02
C HIS A 406 25.55 11.08 17.69
N GLU A 407 26.62 10.26 17.69
CA GLU A 407 27.24 9.77 16.45
C GLU A 407 26.23 9.05 15.54
N GLU A 408 25.42 8.16 16.12
CA GLU A 408 24.36 7.45 15.38
C GLU A 408 23.25 8.39 14.88
N ALA A 409 22.90 9.42 15.67
CA ALA A 409 21.94 10.43 15.25
C ALA A 409 22.47 11.26 14.08
N GLN A 410 23.76 11.61 14.10
CA GLN A 410 24.44 12.34 13.04
C GLN A 410 24.44 11.52 11.74
N GLU A 411 24.93 10.27 11.79
CA GLU A 411 24.96 9.36 10.64
C GLU A 411 23.56 9.16 10.05
N PHE A 412 22.55 8.96 10.91
CA PHE A 412 21.18 8.79 10.48
C PHE A 412 20.65 10.04 9.76
N LEU A 413 20.85 11.23 10.31
CA LEU A 413 20.39 12.49 9.73
C LEU A 413 21.10 12.80 8.40
N GLU A 414 22.41 12.58 8.33
CA GLU A 414 23.20 12.73 7.10
C GLU A 414 22.66 11.81 5.99
N GLU A 415 22.45 10.52 6.31
CA GLU A 415 21.86 9.58 5.36
C GLU A 415 20.48 10.03 4.87
N ARG A 416 19.61 10.52 5.78
CA ARG A 416 18.28 11.02 5.39
C ARG A 416 18.37 12.26 4.50
N ILE A 417 19.32 13.16 4.75
CA ILE A 417 19.56 14.33 3.89
C ILE A 417 19.97 13.88 2.47
N THR A 418 20.88 12.91 2.35
CA THR A 418 21.28 12.33 1.06
C THR A 418 20.08 11.72 0.32
N VAL A 419 19.24 10.98 1.05
CA VAL A 419 18.04 10.35 0.48
C VAL A 419 17.05 11.39 -0.03
N VAL A 420 16.72 12.43 0.75
CA VAL A 420 15.70 13.41 0.33
C VAL A 420 16.16 14.28 -0.84
N ARG A 421 17.47 14.53 -0.98
CA ARG A 421 18.04 15.22 -2.17
C ARG A 421 17.78 14.44 -3.46
N SER A 422 17.79 13.11 -3.38
CA SER A 422 17.49 12.22 -4.51
C SER A 422 16.00 12.09 -4.80
N VAL A 423 15.13 12.54 -3.89
CA VAL A 423 13.69 12.32 -3.90
C VAL A 423 12.94 13.66 -3.83
N PRO A 424 12.60 14.28 -4.98
CA PRO A 424 11.99 15.61 -4.99
C PRO A 424 10.72 15.76 -4.17
N SER A 425 9.90 14.70 -4.05
CA SER A 425 8.68 14.71 -3.22
C SER A 425 8.95 14.82 -1.73
N LEU A 426 10.18 14.56 -1.27
CA LEU A 426 10.62 14.69 0.12
C LEU A 426 11.54 15.89 0.35
N SER A 427 11.78 16.73 -0.67
CA SER A 427 12.65 17.91 -0.56
C SER A 427 12.27 18.89 0.57
N TYR A 428 10.98 18.94 0.95
CA TYR A 428 10.49 19.75 2.06
C TYR A 428 11.10 19.36 3.42
N LEU A 429 11.64 18.14 3.54
CA LEU A 429 12.31 17.63 4.74
C LEU A 429 13.79 18.02 4.83
N GLU A 430 14.42 18.44 3.73
CA GLU A 430 15.87 18.68 3.69
C GLU A 430 16.29 19.77 4.69
N GLN A 431 15.66 20.95 4.64
CA GLN A 431 15.98 22.04 5.56
C GLN A 431 15.70 21.70 7.03
N PRO A 432 14.54 21.11 7.39
CA PRO A 432 14.31 20.62 8.75
C PRO A 432 15.36 19.62 9.25
N LEU A 433 15.78 18.66 8.42
CA LEU A 433 16.80 17.67 8.76
C LEU A 433 18.18 18.34 8.96
N GLN A 434 18.57 19.24 8.06
CA GLN A 434 19.82 20.01 8.19
C GLN A 434 19.86 20.85 9.46
N LYS A 435 18.75 21.51 9.81
CA LYS A 435 18.65 22.28 11.05
C LYS A 435 18.84 21.38 12.28
N ARG A 436 18.24 20.19 12.27
CA ARG A 436 18.41 19.22 13.37
C ARG A 436 19.85 18.74 13.47
N LEU A 437 20.49 18.43 12.35
CA LEU A 437 21.90 18.04 12.28
C LEU A 437 22.83 19.13 12.83
N LEU A 438 22.63 20.39 12.43
CA LEU A 438 23.41 21.53 12.95
C LEU A 438 23.23 21.71 14.46
N SER A 439 21.99 21.58 14.96
CA SER A 439 21.74 21.69 16.40
C SER A 439 22.43 20.61 17.22
N LEU A 440 22.62 19.41 16.66
CA LEU A 440 23.37 18.32 17.28
C LEU A 440 24.86 18.66 17.36
N THR A 441 25.44 19.13 16.24
CA THR A 441 26.87 19.51 16.20
C THR A 441 27.18 20.70 17.12
N ASP A 442 26.25 21.65 17.27
CA ASP A 442 26.41 22.79 18.19
C ASP A 442 26.37 22.36 19.67
N VAL A 443 25.59 21.34 20.01
CA VAL A 443 25.55 20.73 21.36
C VAL A 443 26.87 20.04 21.65
N GLU A 444 27.41 19.26 20.71
CA GLU A 444 28.71 18.60 20.85
C GLU A 444 29.87 19.60 20.94
N ALA A 445 29.81 20.71 20.19
CA ALA A 445 30.79 21.78 20.24
C ALA A 445 30.68 22.67 21.50
N GLY A 446 29.72 22.40 22.40
CA GLY A 446 29.49 23.18 23.63
C GLY A 446 28.94 24.59 23.39
N MET A 447 28.38 24.84 22.21
CA MET A 447 27.85 26.15 21.80
C MET A 447 26.40 26.38 22.24
N ILE A 448 25.67 25.33 22.63
CA ILE A 448 24.31 25.39 23.18
C ILE A 448 24.27 24.58 24.50
N LYS A 449 23.81 25.19 25.60
CA LYS A 449 23.55 24.45 26.86
C LYS A 449 22.32 23.57 26.67
N GLU A 450 22.40 22.30 27.07
CA GLU A 450 21.26 21.37 27.09
C GLU A 450 20.00 22.05 27.65
N PRO A 451 18.84 21.92 26.98
CA PRO A 451 17.59 22.30 27.61
C PRO A 451 17.34 21.31 28.76
N VAL A 452 17.34 21.84 29.99
CA VAL A 452 16.97 21.12 31.20
C VAL A 452 15.60 20.48 30.98
N SER A 453 15.55 19.15 31.08
CA SER A 453 14.33 18.34 31.02
C SER A 453 13.24 18.90 31.94
N VAL A 454 12.03 19.07 31.44
CA VAL A 454 10.81 19.33 32.24
C VAL A 454 10.02 18.05 32.40
#